data_AF-A0A937B900-F1
#
_entry.id   AF-A0A937B900-F1
#
_cell.length_a   1.000
_cell.length_b   1.000
_cell.length_c   1.000
_cell.angle_alpha   90.00
_cell.angle_beta   90.00
_cell.angle_gamma   90.00
#
_symmetry.space_group_name_H-M   'P 1'
#
loop_
_entity.id
_entity.type
_entity.pdbx_description
1 polymer ?
#
loop_
_entity_poly.entity_id
_entity_poly.type
_entity_poly.pdbx_seq_one_letter_code
_entity_poly.pdbx_strand_id
1 'polypeptide(L)'
;MSEWRDPLNPSDDCNVINSGVVDICDTLAVNPTSPLANVDCDGDGQTNTVECTNNTDPGDPCSNTYTSAQICTYVTANPTSPLALADCDNGGISNIIECQNGGDPLNPSDDCNVINSGVVDICDTLAVNPTSPLANVDCDGDGQTNATECTNNTDPGDPCSNTYTSAQICTYVLANPTSPLALADCDNGGISNIIECQNGGDPLSPSDDCNVINSGVVDICDTLAVNPTSPLANVDCDGDGQTNTVECTNNTDPGDPCSNTYTSAQICTYVLANPTSPLALADCDNGGISNIIECQTGGDPLNAGDDCPTGAGAADTICARIALNPTGGLAMSDCDGDGQTNATECTNNTDPPDACSNTYTSAQICTYVIANPTSPLALADCDNGGISNIVECQNGGDPLNPSDDCNVINSGVVDICDTLAVNPLSPLANVDCDGDGQTNATECANNTDPGCLCYSKSNKPIGIGGLR
;
A
#
# COMPACT_ATOMS: atom_id res chain seq x y z
N MET A 1 13.24 -72.34 -34.51
CA MET A 1 12.60 -72.37 -35.84
C MET A 1 12.89 -71.04 -36.46
N SER A 2 13.69 -71.00 -37.52
CA SER A 2 13.89 -69.79 -38.31
C SER A 2 12.55 -69.44 -38.94
N GLU A 3 12.00 -68.28 -38.61
CA GLU A 3 10.89 -67.71 -39.37
C GLU A 3 11.35 -67.57 -40.82
N TRP A 4 10.71 -68.33 -41.70
CA TRP A 4 10.79 -68.08 -43.12
C TRP A 4 10.13 -66.72 -43.35
N ARG A 5 10.94 -65.67 -43.53
CA ARG A 5 10.47 -64.41 -44.09
C ARG A 5 9.94 -64.70 -45.49
N ASP A 6 8.75 -64.21 -45.80
CA ASP A 6 8.17 -64.38 -47.12
C ASP A 6 8.83 -63.35 -48.04
N PRO A 7 9.69 -63.75 -49.00
CA PRO A 7 10.38 -62.81 -49.90
C PRO A 7 9.43 -62.11 -50.88
N LEU A 8 8.12 -62.34 -50.79
CA LEU A 8 7.08 -61.67 -51.55
C LEU A 8 6.15 -60.82 -50.68
N ASN A 9 6.41 -60.70 -49.38
CA ASN A 9 5.67 -59.79 -48.49
C ASN A 9 6.38 -58.42 -48.46
N PRO A 10 5.81 -57.37 -49.08
CA PRO A 10 6.46 -56.05 -49.13
C PRO A 10 6.69 -55.42 -47.75
N SER A 11 5.96 -55.85 -46.72
CA SER A 11 6.18 -55.42 -45.33
C SER A 11 7.41 -56.07 -44.68
N ASP A 12 7.83 -57.26 -45.13
CA ASP A 12 9.11 -57.87 -44.72
C ASP A 12 10.30 -57.11 -45.33
N ASP A 13 10.09 -56.47 -46.49
CA ASP A 13 11.09 -55.69 -47.22
C ASP A 13 11.31 -54.29 -46.61
N CYS A 14 10.27 -53.61 -46.11
CA CYS A 14 10.43 -52.36 -45.34
C CYS A 14 11.37 -52.55 -44.13
N ASN A 15 11.27 -53.69 -43.42
CA ASN A 15 12.11 -53.99 -42.27
C ASN A 15 13.61 -54.16 -42.59
N VAL A 16 13.94 -54.59 -43.81
CA VAL A 16 15.34 -54.71 -44.26
C VAL A 16 15.87 -53.34 -44.66
N ILE A 17 15.01 -52.46 -45.17
CA ILE A 17 15.42 -51.17 -45.68
C ILE A 17 15.52 -50.11 -44.57
N ASN A 18 14.56 -50.09 -43.64
CA ASN A 18 14.61 -49.24 -42.44
C ASN A 18 15.84 -49.54 -41.54
N SER A 19 16.62 -50.59 -41.84
CA SER A 19 17.92 -50.87 -41.22
C SER A 19 19.10 -50.05 -41.80
N GLY A 20 18.84 -49.19 -42.80
CA GLY A 20 19.83 -48.30 -43.42
C GLY A 20 20.81 -49.01 -44.37
N VAL A 21 20.54 -50.27 -44.72
CA VAL A 21 21.43 -51.11 -45.54
C VAL A 21 21.23 -50.86 -47.04
N VAL A 22 20.05 -50.38 -47.44
CA VAL A 22 19.66 -50.11 -48.84
C VAL A 22 18.84 -48.83 -48.85
N ASP A 23 19.02 -47.97 -49.86
CA ASP A 23 18.18 -46.78 -50.06
C ASP A 23 16.92 -47.19 -50.87
N ILE A 24 15.73 -46.85 -50.35
CA ILE A 24 14.43 -47.16 -51.00
C ILE A 24 14.34 -46.47 -52.36
N CYS A 25 14.76 -45.21 -52.43
CA CYS A 25 14.69 -44.40 -53.64
C CYS A 25 15.67 -44.88 -54.70
N ASP A 26 16.86 -45.33 -54.33
CA ASP A 26 17.79 -46.00 -55.27
C ASP A 26 17.19 -47.30 -55.81
N THR A 27 16.52 -48.07 -54.96
CA THR A 27 15.85 -49.31 -55.35
C THR A 27 14.72 -49.04 -56.34
N LEU A 28 13.89 -48.03 -56.07
CA LEU A 28 12.79 -47.63 -56.94
C LEU A 28 13.25 -46.95 -58.23
N ALA A 29 14.41 -46.28 -58.23
CA ALA A 29 15.02 -45.73 -59.44
C ALA A 29 15.42 -46.83 -60.43
N VAL A 30 15.89 -47.98 -59.93
CA VAL A 30 16.27 -49.14 -60.75
C VAL A 30 15.07 -50.02 -61.11
N ASN A 31 14.09 -50.15 -60.21
CA ASN A 31 12.86 -50.92 -60.43
C ASN A 31 11.60 -50.15 -59.98
N PRO A 32 11.07 -49.23 -60.81
CA PRO A 32 9.89 -48.44 -60.47
C PRO A 32 8.61 -49.25 -60.27
N THR A 33 8.57 -50.50 -60.76
CA THR A 33 7.44 -51.42 -60.61
C THR A 33 7.56 -52.33 -59.39
N SER A 34 8.54 -52.08 -58.51
CA SER A 34 8.70 -52.82 -57.27
C SER A 34 7.42 -52.76 -56.42
N PRO A 35 6.99 -53.86 -55.77
CA PRO A 35 5.88 -53.83 -54.81
C PRO A 35 6.06 -52.79 -53.69
N LEU A 36 7.30 -52.47 -53.33
CA LEU A 36 7.66 -51.41 -52.36
C LEU A 36 7.18 -50.02 -52.78
N ALA A 37 6.99 -49.76 -54.07
CA ALA A 37 6.61 -48.44 -54.58
C ALA A 37 5.35 -47.86 -53.91
N ASN A 38 4.37 -48.71 -53.59
CA ASN A 38 3.07 -48.33 -53.04
C ASN A 38 2.92 -48.67 -51.55
N VAL A 39 4.01 -49.01 -50.87
CA VAL A 39 4.02 -49.25 -49.43
C VAL A 39 4.41 -47.97 -48.73
N ASP A 40 3.83 -47.74 -47.56
CA ASP A 40 4.22 -46.72 -46.58
C ASP A 40 5.10 -47.44 -45.55
N CYS A 41 6.42 -47.32 -45.70
CA CYS A 41 7.37 -48.12 -44.92
C CYS A 41 7.66 -47.55 -43.53
N ASP A 42 7.50 -46.24 -43.35
CA ASP A 42 7.73 -45.55 -42.09
C ASP A 42 6.43 -45.19 -41.35
N GLY A 43 5.27 -45.35 -41.99
CA GLY A 43 3.95 -45.17 -41.40
C GLY A 43 3.50 -43.70 -41.30
N ASP A 44 4.09 -42.80 -42.09
CA ASP A 44 3.75 -41.37 -42.13
C ASP A 44 2.50 -41.05 -42.99
N GLY A 45 1.96 -42.05 -43.69
CA GLY A 45 0.79 -41.94 -44.55
C GLY A 45 1.11 -41.62 -46.01
N GLN A 46 2.37 -41.48 -46.38
CA GLN A 46 2.86 -41.37 -47.74
C GLN A 46 3.41 -42.72 -48.22
N THR A 47 3.31 -42.97 -49.52
CA THR A 47 3.95 -44.16 -50.09
C THR A 47 5.39 -43.84 -50.47
N ASN A 48 6.27 -44.83 -50.44
CA ASN A 48 7.67 -44.69 -50.84
C ASN A 48 7.89 -43.96 -52.18
N THR A 49 7.04 -44.18 -53.19
CA THR A 49 7.17 -43.46 -54.48
C THR A 49 6.89 -41.97 -54.37
N VAL A 50 5.92 -41.58 -53.54
CA VAL A 50 5.56 -40.18 -53.29
C VAL A 50 6.73 -39.48 -52.60
N GLU A 51 7.27 -40.10 -51.57
CA GLU A 51 8.41 -39.59 -50.81
C GLU A 51 9.67 -39.44 -51.66
N CYS A 52 10.04 -40.48 -52.42
CA CYS A 52 11.16 -40.39 -53.37
C CYS A 52 10.96 -39.32 -54.45
N THR A 53 9.71 -39.04 -54.85
CA THR A 53 9.40 -37.94 -55.79
C THR A 53 9.55 -36.57 -55.11
N ASN A 54 9.21 -36.49 -53.82
CA ASN A 54 9.33 -35.28 -53.00
C ASN A 54 10.73 -35.08 -52.41
N ASN A 55 11.66 -36.03 -52.63
CA ASN A 55 12.99 -36.09 -52.03
C ASN A 55 12.96 -36.17 -50.50
N THR A 56 12.02 -36.93 -49.95
CA THR A 56 11.99 -37.32 -48.54
C THR A 56 12.40 -38.78 -48.37
N ASP A 57 12.70 -39.19 -47.14
CA ASP A 57 13.26 -40.52 -46.82
C ASP A 57 12.13 -41.48 -46.39
N PRO A 58 11.81 -42.50 -47.20
CA PRO A 58 10.70 -43.43 -46.90
C PRO A 58 10.91 -44.36 -45.71
N GLY A 59 12.04 -44.24 -45.01
CA GLY A 59 12.34 -44.94 -43.77
C GLY A 59 12.25 -44.08 -42.51
N ASP A 60 12.01 -42.77 -42.64
CA ASP A 60 11.99 -41.82 -41.53
C ASP A 60 10.66 -41.04 -41.51
N PRO A 61 9.77 -41.31 -40.55
CA PRO A 61 8.44 -40.71 -40.53
C PRO A 61 8.46 -39.18 -40.40
N CYS A 62 9.56 -38.59 -39.91
CA CYS A 62 9.73 -37.14 -39.81
C CYS A 62 10.32 -36.52 -41.07
N SER A 63 10.83 -37.33 -42.00
CA SER A 63 11.23 -36.92 -43.33
C SER A 63 9.99 -36.85 -44.22
N ASN A 64 9.23 -35.77 -44.07
CA ASN A 64 8.03 -35.53 -44.88
C ASN A 64 7.92 -34.05 -45.29
N THR A 65 6.86 -33.73 -46.06
CA THR A 65 6.60 -32.34 -46.51
C THR A 65 5.36 -31.72 -45.86
N TYR A 66 4.86 -32.36 -44.79
CA TYR A 66 3.69 -31.86 -44.09
C TYR A 66 4.02 -30.55 -43.37
N THR A 67 3.05 -29.64 -43.36
CA THR A 67 3.03 -28.55 -42.38
C THR A 67 2.62 -29.09 -41.02
N SER A 68 2.93 -28.35 -39.96
CA SER A 68 2.46 -28.62 -38.59
C SER A 68 0.98 -29.03 -38.51
N ALA A 69 0.09 -28.26 -39.15
CA ALA A 69 -1.34 -28.56 -39.18
C ALA A 69 -1.69 -29.87 -39.90
N GLN A 70 -0.92 -30.25 -40.93
CA GLN A 70 -1.08 -31.52 -41.63
C GLN A 70 -0.59 -32.69 -40.76
N ILE A 71 0.54 -32.55 -40.07
CA ILE A 71 1.02 -33.52 -39.07
C ILE A 71 -0.08 -33.71 -38.02
N CYS A 72 -0.57 -32.63 -37.41
CA CYS A 72 -1.62 -32.71 -36.38
C CYS A 72 -2.90 -33.35 -36.87
N THR A 73 -3.33 -33.07 -38.11
CA THR A 73 -4.50 -33.73 -38.71
C THR A 73 -4.27 -35.23 -38.85
N TYR A 74 -3.09 -35.63 -39.31
CA TYR A 74 -2.75 -37.05 -39.54
C TYR A 74 -2.62 -37.83 -38.22
N VAL A 75 -1.83 -37.33 -37.27
CA VAL A 75 -1.55 -38.03 -36.01
C VAL A 75 -2.79 -38.12 -35.12
N THR A 76 -3.68 -37.12 -35.16
CA THR A 76 -4.97 -37.20 -34.45
C THR A 76 -5.87 -38.31 -35.02
N ALA A 77 -5.84 -38.51 -36.33
CA ALA A 77 -6.58 -39.61 -36.97
C ALA A 77 -5.91 -40.97 -36.79
N ASN A 78 -4.59 -40.99 -36.58
CA ASN A 78 -3.76 -42.19 -36.47
C ASN A 78 -2.83 -42.12 -35.25
N PRO A 79 -3.35 -42.13 -34.01
CA PRO A 79 -2.59 -41.77 -32.80
C PRO A 79 -1.48 -42.76 -32.42
N THR A 80 -1.42 -43.92 -33.08
CA THR A 80 -0.41 -44.95 -32.84
C THR A 80 0.51 -45.14 -34.04
N SER A 81 0.45 -44.26 -35.05
CA SER A 81 1.38 -44.32 -36.18
C SER A 81 2.80 -43.96 -35.71
N PRO A 82 3.85 -44.42 -36.42
CA PRO A 82 5.21 -44.00 -36.09
C PRO A 82 5.39 -42.48 -36.15
N LEU A 83 4.77 -41.78 -37.12
CA LEU A 83 4.75 -40.31 -37.15
C LEU A 83 4.05 -39.71 -35.90
N ALA A 84 3.01 -40.34 -35.35
CA ALA A 84 2.37 -39.85 -34.13
C ALA A 84 3.29 -39.97 -32.90
N LEU A 85 4.08 -41.04 -32.82
CA LEU A 85 4.96 -41.32 -31.69
C LEU A 85 6.37 -40.73 -31.83
N ALA A 86 6.72 -40.24 -33.02
CA ALA A 86 7.98 -39.55 -33.29
C ALA A 86 7.96 -38.11 -32.71
N ASP A 87 9.16 -37.56 -32.57
CA ASP A 87 9.47 -36.19 -32.18
C ASP A 87 10.22 -35.58 -33.38
N CYS A 88 9.52 -34.84 -34.23
CA CYS A 88 10.07 -34.45 -35.54
C CYS A 88 10.95 -33.21 -35.49
N ASP A 89 10.83 -32.38 -34.47
CA ASP A 89 11.69 -31.22 -34.27
C ASP A 89 12.84 -31.47 -33.28
N ASN A 90 12.84 -32.64 -32.63
CA ASN A 90 13.77 -33.03 -31.58
C ASN A 90 13.66 -32.14 -30.34
N GLY A 91 12.45 -31.66 -30.04
CA GLY A 91 12.12 -30.86 -28.87
C GLY A 91 12.00 -31.68 -27.59
N GLY A 92 11.75 -32.99 -27.70
CA GLY A 92 11.65 -33.93 -26.60
C GLY A 92 10.22 -34.36 -26.28
N ILE A 93 9.22 -33.74 -26.89
CA ILE A 93 7.82 -34.17 -26.86
C ILE A 93 7.44 -34.81 -28.21
N SER A 94 6.60 -35.85 -28.19
CA SER A 94 6.13 -36.48 -29.43
C SER A 94 5.04 -35.66 -30.11
N ASN A 95 4.98 -35.72 -31.44
CA ASN A 95 4.03 -35.00 -32.28
C ASN A 95 2.57 -35.14 -31.82
N ILE A 96 2.14 -36.34 -31.41
CA ILE A 96 0.75 -36.56 -30.94
C ILE A 96 0.45 -35.79 -29.65
N ILE A 97 1.41 -35.69 -28.75
CA ILE A 97 1.26 -34.98 -27.47
C ILE A 97 1.23 -33.47 -27.74
N GLU A 98 2.13 -32.95 -28.57
CA GLU A 98 2.13 -31.53 -28.95
C GLU A 98 0.80 -31.14 -29.60
N CYS A 99 0.37 -31.88 -30.62
CA CYS A 99 -0.88 -31.59 -31.32
C CYS A 99 -2.14 -31.66 -30.45
N GLN A 100 -2.15 -32.53 -29.43
CA GLN A 100 -3.25 -32.62 -28.48
C GLN A 100 -3.28 -31.45 -27.48
N ASN A 101 -2.12 -30.83 -27.24
CA ASN A 101 -1.93 -29.80 -26.21
C ASN A 101 -1.55 -28.42 -26.77
N GLY A 102 -1.64 -28.24 -28.10
CA GLY A 102 -1.46 -26.95 -28.76
C GLY A 102 -0.01 -26.56 -29.07
N GLY A 103 0.94 -27.49 -28.97
CA GLY A 103 2.31 -27.34 -29.47
C GLY A 103 2.41 -27.49 -30.99
N ASP A 104 3.58 -27.17 -31.55
CA ASP A 104 3.87 -27.30 -32.98
C ASP A 104 4.97 -28.37 -33.20
N PRO A 105 4.64 -29.55 -33.77
CA PRO A 105 5.56 -30.68 -34.03
C PRO A 105 6.84 -30.39 -34.84
N LEU A 106 7.00 -29.16 -35.31
CA LEU A 106 8.12 -28.68 -36.11
C LEU A 106 8.87 -27.53 -35.42
N ASN A 107 8.58 -27.23 -34.15
CA ASN A 107 9.14 -26.13 -33.38
C ASN A 107 9.53 -26.56 -31.93
N PRO A 108 10.81 -26.92 -31.72
CA PRO A 108 11.25 -27.53 -30.46
C PRO A 108 11.33 -26.54 -29.29
N SER A 109 11.00 -25.27 -29.54
CA SER A 109 11.02 -24.20 -28.53
C SER A 109 9.67 -24.04 -27.82
N ASP A 110 8.61 -24.70 -28.28
CA ASP A 110 7.30 -24.65 -27.62
C ASP A 110 6.95 -25.87 -26.77
N ASP A 111 7.79 -26.91 -26.74
CA ASP A 111 7.68 -28.06 -25.86
C ASP A 111 7.53 -27.69 -24.38
N CYS A 112 8.26 -26.68 -23.91
CA CYS A 112 8.10 -26.19 -22.54
C CYS A 112 6.71 -25.59 -22.29
N ASN A 113 6.05 -25.00 -23.31
CA ASN A 113 4.68 -24.53 -23.14
C ASN A 113 3.71 -25.71 -22.95
N VAL A 114 3.98 -26.85 -23.59
CA VAL A 114 3.21 -28.08 -23.38
C VAL A 114 3.41 -28.60 -21.96
N ILE A 115 4.63 -28.59 -21.43
CA ILE A 115 4.93 -28.96 -20.03
C ILE A 115 4.23 -28.01 -19.05
N ASN A 116 4.42 -26.71 -19.20
CA ASN A 116 3.88 -25.67 -18.31
C ASN A 116 2.35 -25.61 -18.31
N SER A 117 1.68 -26.26 -19.28
CA SER A 117 0.22 -26.43 -19.25
C SER A 117 -0.27 -27.46 -18.22
N GLY A 118 0.65 -28.23 -17.61
CA GLY A 118 0.37 -29.25 -16.59
C GLY A 118 -0.21 -30.54 -17.15
N VAL A 119 -0.27 -30.70 -18.47
CA VAL A 119 -0.84 -31.90 -19.14
C VAL A 119 0.17 -33.04 -19.33
N VAL A 120 1.46 -32.70 -19.39
CA VAL A 120 2.56 -33.64 -19.51
C VAL A 120 3.42 -33.55 -18.26
N ASP A 121 3.52 -34.64 -17.53
CA ASP A 121 4.55 -34.81 -16.51
C ASP A 121 5.88 -35.15 -17.20
N ILE A 122 6.78 -34.17 -17.31
CA ILE A 122 8.10 -34.38 -17.93
C ILE A 122 8.96 -35.37 -17.12
N CYS A 123 8.69 -35.58 -15.83
CA CYS A 123 9.42 -36.55 -15.02
C CYS A 123 9.17 -37.99 -15.46
N ASP A 124 7.95 -38.32 -15.92
CA ASP A 124 7.65 -39.62 -16.52
C ASP A 124 8.46 -39.84 -17.81
N THR A 125 8.58 -38.79 -18.64
CA THR A 125 9.38 -38.83 -19.86
C THR A 125 10.86 -39.03 -19.55
N LEU A 126 11.39 -38.30 -18.56
CA LEU A 126 12.80 -38.41 -18.13
C LEU A 126 13.11 -39.73 -17.42
N ALA A 127 12.13 -40.37 -16.79
CA ALA A 127 12.29 -41.71 -16.22
C ALA A 127 12.54 -42.78 -17.29
N VAL A 128 11.93 -42.62 -18.48
CA VAL A 128 12.10 -43.55 -19.62
C VAL A 128 13.27 -43.13 -20.51
N ASN A 129 13.46 -41.82 -20.73
CA ASN A 129 14.53 -41.25 -21.55
C ASN A 129 15.28 -40.13 -20.79
N PRO A 130 16.25 -40.47 -19.93
CA PRO A 130 17.03 -39.47 -19.18
C PRO A 130 17.88 -38.55 -20.06
N THR A 131 18.05 -38.88 -21.33
CA THR A 131 18.82 -38.09 -22.31
C THR A 131 17.94 -37.19 -23.17
N SER A 132 16.65 -37.04 -22.84
CA SER A 132 15.76 -36.09 -23.52
C SER A 132 16.40 -34.68 -23.57
N PRO A 133 16.25 -33.93 -24.68
CA PRO A 133 16.70 -32.55 -24.78
C PRO A 133 16.13 -31.66 -23.67
N LEU A 134 14.95 -31.99 -23.14
CA LEU A 134 14.28 -31.25 -22.05
C LEU A 134 14.90 -31.48 -20.67
N ALA A 135 15.79 -32.46 -20.49
CA ALA A 135 16.35 -32.79 -19.18
C ALA A 135 17.09 -31.60 -18.52
N ASN A 136 17.82 -30.82 -19.33
CA ASN A 136 18.63 -29.68 -18.85
C ASN A 136 18.00 -28.32 -19.18
N VAL A 137 16.72 -28.31 -19.58
CA VAL A 137 15.94 -27.10 -19.80
C VAL A 137 15.23 -26.75 -18.49
N ASP A 138 15.07 -25.46 -18.24
CA ASP A 138 14.27 -24.87 -17.17
C ASP A 138 12.98 -24.38 -17.81
N CYS A 139 11.93 -25.21 -17.79
CA CYS A 139 10.72 -24.93 -18.55
C CYS A 139 9.84 -23.88 -17.88
N ASP A 140 9.71 -23.92 -16.56
CA ASP A 140 8.89 -22.99 -15.79
C ASP A 140 9.63 -21.69 -15.42
N GLY A 141 10.94 -21.61 -15.62
CA GLY A 141 11.75 -20.42 -15.39
C GLY A 141 12.04 -20.11 -13.92
N ASP A 142 11.97 -21.10 -13.03
CA ASP A 142 12.29 -20.97 -11.60
C ASP A 142 13.80 -21.00 -11.29
N GLY A 143 14.63 -21.29 -12.31
CA GLY A 143 16.08 -21.37 -12.21
C GLY A 143 16.63 -22.78 -11.97
N GLN A 144 15.78 -23.80 -11.95
CA GLN A 144 16.13 -25.21 -11.88
C GLN A 144 15.85 -25.89 -13.22
N THR A 145 16.64 -26.90 -13.55
CA THR A 145 16.37 -27.71 -14.75
C THR A 145 15.33 -28.77 -14.43
N ASN A 146 14.53 -29.19 -15.41
CA ASN A 146 13.55 -30.27 -15.28
C ASN A 146 14.11 -31.53 -14.61
N ALA A 147 15.31 -31.99 -14.97
CA ALA A 147 15.91 -33.18 -14.34
C ALA A 147 16.28 -32.98 -12.85
N THR A 148 16.65 -31.77 -12.45
CA THR A 148 16.95 -31.40 -11.06
C THR A 148 15.66 -31.44 -10.24
N GLU A 149 14.61 -30.85 -10.77
CA GLU A 149 13.28 -30.82 -10.16
C GLU A 149 12.67 -32.21 -10.00
N CYS A 150 12.71 -33.04 -11.04
CA CYS A 150 12.29 -34.44 -10.95
C CYS A 150 13.07 -35.22 -9.89
N THR A 151 14.36 -34.91 -9.68
CA THR A 151 15.16 -35.52 -8.61
C THR A 151 14.73 -35.04 -7.22
N ASN A 152 14.30 -33.77 -7.12
CA ASN A 152 13.80 -33.14 -5.90
C ASN A 152 12.32 -33.44 -5.63
N ASN A 153 11.61 -34.07 -6.57
CA ASN A 153 10.16 -34.31 -6.54
C ASN A 153 9.35 -33.00 -6.55
N THR A 154 9.80 -32.02 -7.33
CA THR A 154 9.04 -30.80 -7.68
C THR A 154 8.49 -30.94 -9.10
N ASP A 155 7.54 -30.08 -9.47
CA ASP A 155 6.88 -30.08 -10.78
C ASP A 155 7.58 -29.10 -11.74
N PRO A 156 8.26 -29.58 -12.80
CA PRO A 156 8.99 -28.71 -13.73
C PRO A 156 8.16 -27.79 -14.62
N GLY A 157 6.83 -27.90 -14.54
CA GLY A 157 5.90 -27.01 -15.22
C GLY A 157 5.33 -25.91 -14.31
N ASP A 158 5.64 -25.90 -13.02
CA ASP A 158 5.07 -24.97 -12.04
C ASP A 158 6.19 -24.25 -11.26
N PRO A 159 6.41 -22.95 -11.53
CA PRO A 159 7.52 -22.21 -10.94
C PRO A 159 7.43 -22.13 -9.40
N CYS A 160 6.24 -22.34 -8.82
CA CYS A 160 6.01 -22.33 -7.37
C CYS A 160 6.18 -23.70 -6.70
N SER A 161 6.40 -24.77 -7.48
CA SER A 161 6.58 -26.13 -6.97
C SER A 161 7.98 -26.38 -6.37
N ASN A 162 8.86 -25.37 -6.42
CA ASN A 162 10.25 -25.47 -6.00
C ASN A 162 10.44 -25.70 -4.48
N THR A 163 11.69 -25.97 -4.08
CA THR A 163 12.06 -26.20 -2.66
C THR A 163 12.76 -25.01 -2.01
N TYR A 164 12.68 -23.82 -2.63
CA TYR A 164 13.32 -22.63 -2.10
C TYR A 164 12.65 -22.18 -0.79
N THR A 165 13.48 -21.69 0.12
CA THR A 165 13.00 -20.85 1.21
C THR A 165 12.61 -19.47 0.69
N SER A 166 11.77 -18.76 1.42
CA SER A 166 11.41 -17.35 1.15
C SER A 166 12.60 -16.47 0.77
N ALA A 167 13.69 -16.53 1.54
CA ALA A 167 14.91 -15.76 1.26
C ALA A 167 15.60 -16.16 -0.06
N GLN A 168 15.51 -17.43 -0.46
CA GLN A 168 16.04 -17.90 -1.75
C GLN A 168 15.16 -17.43 -2.91
N ILE A 169 13.83 -17.50 -2.78
CA ILE A 169 12.88 -16.92 -3.74
C ILE A 169 13.21 -15.45 -3.93
N CYS A 170 13.28 -14.67 -2.85
CA CYS A 170 13.62 -13.26 -2.91
C CYS A 170 14.97 -12.99 -3.56
N THR A 171 16.00 -13.78 -3.25
CA THR A 171 17.30 -13.63 -3.89
C THR A 171 17.22 -13.85 -5.40
N TYR A 172 16.45 -14.86 -5.85
CA TYR A 172 16.30 -15.19 -7.26
C TYR A 172 15.46 -14.16 -8.02
N VAL A 173 14.27 -13.81 -7.53
CA VAL A 173 13.34 -12.93 -8.24
C VAL A 173 13.86 -11.49 -8.30
N LEU A 174 14.59 -11.01 -7.28
CA LEU A 174 15.23 -9.69 -7.33
C LEU A 174 16.36 -9.63 -8.39
N ALA A 175 17.01 -10.77 -8.68
CA ALA A 175 18.00 -10.87 -9.74
C ALA A 175 17.36 -11.09 -11.12
N ASN A 176 16.16 -11.68 -11.17
CA ASN A 176 15.43 -12.04 -12.39
C ASN A 176 13.97 -11.54 -12.32
N PRO A 177 13.72 -10.22 -12.33
CA PRO A 177 12.42 -9.64 -11.99
C PRO A 177 11.29 -9.92 -13.00
N THR A 178 11.61 -10.54 -14.14
CA THR A 178 10.65 -10.90 -15.18
C THR A 178 10.55 -12.42 -15.39
N SER A 179 11.15 -13.23 -14.51
CA SER A 179 10.96 -14.68 -14.57
C SER A 179 9.53 -15.06 -14.21
N PRO A 180 9.02 -16.22 -14.65
CA PRO A 180 7.70 -16.68 -14.24
C PRO A 180 7.59 -16.82 -12.71
N LEU A 181 8.62 -17.33 -12.03
CA LEU A 181 8.68 -17.34 -10.56
C LEU A 181 8.57 -15.92 -9.96
N ALA A 182 9.14 -14.88 -10.59
CA ALA A 182 9.02 -13.51 -10.08
C ALA A 182 7.58 -12.98 -10.18
N LEU A 183 6.87 -13.34 -11.25
CA LEU A 183 5.51 -12.86 -11.52
C LEU A 183 4.41 -13.73 -10.90
N ALA A 184 4.75 -14.94 -10.46
CA ALA A 184 3.84 -15.84 -9.76
C ALA A 184 3.55 -15.35 -8.33
N ASP A 185 2.47 -15.88 -7.78
CA ASP A 185 2.01 -15.73 -6.39
C ASP A 185 2.02 -17.15 -5.80
N CYS A 186 3.11 -17.51 -5.11
CA CYS A 186 3.33 -18.91 -4.71
C CYS A 186 2.56 -19.34 -3.48
N ASP A 187 2.13 -18.39 -2.65
CA ASP A 187 1.34 -18.68 -1.46
C ASP A 187 -0.16 -18.46 -1.64
N ASN A 188 -0.55 -17.94 -2.80
CA ASN A 188 -1.92 -17.58 -3.17
C ASN A 188 -2.50 -16.47 -2.27
N GLY A 189 -1.64 -15.55 -1.82
CA GLY A 189 -1.99 -14.39 -1.00
C GLY A 189 -2.58 -13.25 -1.81
N GLY A 190 -2.33 -13.21 -3.12
CA GLY A 190 -2.82 -12.21 -4.06
C GLY A 190 -1.79 -11.18 -4.49
N ILE A 191 -0.59 -11.19 -3.91
CA ILE A 191 0.56 -10.41 -4.33
C ILE A 191 1.61 -11.32 -4.97
N SER A 192 2.27 -10.86 -6.04
CA SER A 192 3.34 -11.64 -6.68
C SER A 192 4.62 -11.63 -5.85
N ASN A 193 5.41 -12.70 -5.93
CA ASN A 193 6.66 -12.88 -5.21
C ASN A 193 7.63 -11.69 -5.36
N ILE A 194 7.76 -11.11 -6.56
CA ILE A 194 8.66 -9.95 -6.78
C ILE A 194 8.23 -8.72 -5.99
N ILE A 195 6.93 -8.48 -5.87
CA ILE A 195 6.37 -7.34 -5.16
C ILE A 195 6.55 -7.55 -3.65
N GLU A 196 6.28 -8.74 -3.13
CA GLU A 196 6.51 -9.05 -1.71
C GLU A 196 7.98 -8.87 -1.34
N CYS A 197 8.90 -9.46 -2.11
CA CYS A 197 10.33 -9.37 -1.85
C CYS A 197 10.91 -7.95 -1.94
N GLN A 198 10.33 -7.08 -2.77
CA GLN A 198 10.71 -5.67 -2.83
C GLN A 198 10.22 -4.87 -1.63
N ASN A 199 9.15 -5.32 -0.97
CA ASN A 199 8.44 -4.60 0.09
C ASN A 199 8.51 -5.29 1.46
N GLY A 200 9.31 -6.34 1.57
CA GLY A 200 9.58 -7.03 2.84
C GLY A 200 8.49 -8.04 3.27
N GLY A 201 7.62 -8.45 2.34
CA GLY A 201 6.74 -9.60 2.51
C GLY A 201 7.47 -10.95 2.32
N ASP A 202 6.79 -12.03 2.63
CA ASP A 202 7.25 -13.41 2.54
C ASP A 202 6.44 -14.19 1.48
N PRO A 203 7.02 -14.49 0.29
CA PRO A 203 6.37 -15.19 -0.84
C PRO A 203 5.75 -16.56 -0.59
N LEU A 204 5.84 -17.06 0.65
CA LEU A 204 5.35 -18.35 1.11
C LEU A 204 4.33 -18.20 2.26
N SER A 205 3.86 -16.98 2.54
CA SER A 205 2.98 -16.64 3.67
C SER A 205 1.87 -15.65 3.26
N PRO A 206 0.67 -16.13 2.89
CA PRO A 206 -0.39 -15.29 2.31
C PRO A 206 -1.06 -14.34 3.31
N SER A 207 -0.56 -14.32 4.56
CA SER A 207 -1.08 -13.53 5.67
C SER A 207 -0.38 -12.18 5.83
N ASP A 208 0.73 -11.96 5.13
CA ASP A 208 1.46 -10.69 5.19
C ASP A 208 1.27 -9.81 3.93
N ASP A 209 0.54 -10.27 2.92
CA ASP A 209 0.13 -9.50 1.74
C ASP A 209 -0.55 -8.18 2.08
N CYS A 210 -1.44 -8.16 3.09
CA CYS A 210 -2.05 -6.92 3.54
C CYS A 210 -1.02 -5.95 4.15
N ASN A 211 0.08 -6.44 4.74
CA ASN A 211 1.13 -5.55 5.21
C ASN A 211 1.85 -4.88 4.03
N VAL A 212 1.98 -5.57 2.90
CA VAL A 212 2.53 -4.99 1.66
C VAL A 212 1.60 -3.91 1.13
N ILE A 213 0.28 -4.12 1.14
CA ILE A 213 -0.72 -3.09 0.76
C ILE A 213 -0.66 -1.89 1.72
N ASN A 214 -0.73 -2.14 3.03
CA ASN A 214 -0.71 -1.10 4.07
C ASN A 214 0.59 -0.28 4.12
N SER A 215 1.65 -0.73 3.43
CA SER A 215 2.87 0.06 3.25
C SER A 215 2.70 1.23 2.26
N GLY A 216 1.60 1.25 1.49
CA GLY A 216 1.29 2.23 0.46
C GLY A 216 2.10 2.05 -0.84
N VAL A 217 2.86 0.96 -0.99
CA VAL A 217 3.65 0.70 -2.20
C VAL A 217 2.81 0.05 -3.31
N VAL A 218 1.82 -0.76 -2.93
CA VAL A 218 0.93 -1.44 -3.87
C VAL A 218 -0.45 -0.86 -3.75
N ASP A 219 -0.93 -0.28 -4.85
CA ASP A 219 -2.35 0.05 -4.99
C ASP A 219 -3.12 -1.23 -5.33
N ILE A 220 -3.79 -1.83 -4.34
CA ILE A 220 -4.58 -3.04 -4.54
C ILE A 220 -5.77 -2.81 -5.49
N CYS A 221 -6.22 -1.58 -5.70
CA CYS A 221 -7.30 -1.28 -6.65
C CYS A 221 -6.86 -1.49 -8.10
N ASP A 222 -5.60 -1.26 -8.43
CA ASP A 222 -5.05 -1.59 -9.75
C ASP A 222 -5.04 -3.11 -9.99
N THR A 223 -4.65 -3.88 -8.97
CA THR A 223 -4.69 -5.35 -9.01
C THR A 223 -6.12 -5.86 -9.17
N LEU A 224 -7.08 -5.31 -8.43
CA LEU A 224 -8.50 -5.69 -8.52
C LEU A 224 -9.17 -5.26 -9.82
N ALA A 225 -8.66 -4.22 -10.49
CA ALA A 225 -9.14 -3.82 -11.81
C ALA A 225 -8.79 -4.85 -12.90
N VAL A 226 -7.64 -5.54 -12.76
CA VAL A 226 -7.19 -6.59 -13.69
C VAL A 226 -7.68 -7.98 -13.26
N ASN A 227 -7.67 -8.27 -11.96
CA ASN A 227 -8.11 -9.53 -11.37
C ASN A 227 -9.13 -9.30 -10.24
N PRO A 228 -10.42 -9.10 -10.57
CA PRO A 228 -11.47 -8.91 -9.56
C PRO A 228 -11.69 -10.12 -8.64
N THR A 229 -11.12 -11.27 -8.99
CA THR A 229 -11.22 -12.52 -8.21
C THR A 229 -10.00 -12.79 -7.33
N SER A 230 -9.10 -11.81 -7.18
CA SER A 230 -7.97 -11.89 -6.24
C SER A 230 -8.45 -12.31 -4.84
N PRO A 231 -7.68 -13.15 -4.11
CA PRO A 231 -7.99 -13.50 -2.72
C PRO A 231 -8.12 -12.27 -1.81
N LEU A 232 -7.47 -11.15 -2.15
CA LEU A 232 -7.51 -9.89 -1.41
C LEU A 232 -8.79 -9.07 -1.65
N ALA A 233 -9.65 -9.44 -2.60
CA ALA A 233 -10.83 -8.64 -2.95
C ALA A 233 -11.79 -8.42 -1.77
N ASN A 234 -12.02 -9.45 -0.95
CA ASN A 234 -12.95 -9.40 0.19
C ASN A 234 -12.23 -9.33 1.54
N VAL A 235 -10.95 -9.00 1.54
CA VAL A 235 -10.15 -8.76 2.74
C VAL A 235 -10.25 -7.28 3.11
N ASP A 236 -10.23 -7.00 4.41
CA ASP A 236 -10.12 -5.67 5.01
C ASP A 236 -8.67 -5.52 5.47
N CYS A 237 -7.82 -4.97 4.61
CA CYS A 237 -6.38 -4.98 4.85
C CYS A 237 -5.95 -3.95 5.90
N ASP A 238 -6.54 -2.76 5.88
CA ASP A 238 -6.22 -1.69 6.82
C ASP A 238 -6.99 -1.79 8.15
N GLY A 239 -8.01 -2.65 8.24
CA GLY A 239 -8.78 -2.91 9.45
C GLY A 239 -9.81 -1.82 9.80
N ASP A 240 -10.23 -1.01 8.82
CA ASP A 240 -11.26 0.03 8.99
C ASP A 240 -12.70 -0.53 9.00
N GLY A 241 -12.87 -1.81 8.67
CA GLY A 241 -14.16 -2.50 8.61
C GLY A 241 -14.80 -2.54 7.23
N GLN A 242 -14.12 -2.04 6.19
CA GLN A 242 -14.48 -2.16 4.79
C GLN A 242 -13.52 -3.13 4.08
N THR A 243 -14.03 -3.83 3.08
CA THR A 243 -13.18 -4.69 2.26
C THR A 243 -12.54 -3.87 1.14
N ASN A 244 -11.37 -4.30 0.66
CA ASN A 244 -10.66 -3.68 -0.46
C ASN A 244 -11.57 -3.37 -1.66
N THR A 245 -12.47 -4.29 -2.06
CA THR A 245 -13.42 -4.04 -3.18
C THR A 245 -14.40 -2.90 -2.91
N VAL A 246 -14.87 -2.75 -1.67
CA VAL A 246 -15.80 -1.68 -1.26
C VAL A 246 -15.09 -0.34 -1.34
N GLU A 247 -13.87 -0.28 -0.84
CA GLU A 247 -13.05 0.92 -0.82
C GLU A 247 -12.64 1.37 -2.22
N CYS A 248 -12.16 0.44 -3.06
CA CYS A 248 -11.87 0.73 -4.47
C CYS A 248 -13.11 1.25 -5.22
N THR A 249 -14.31 0.75 -4.90
CA THR A 249 -15.56 1.26 -5.48
C THR A 249 -15.89 2.68 -5.00
N ASN A 250 -15.55 2.98 -3.75
CA ASN A 250 -15.74 4.29 -3.13
C ASN A 250 -14.61 5.29 -3.43
N ASN A 251 -13.55 4.85 -4.13
CA ASN A 251 -12.32 5.61 -4.37
C ASN A 251 -11.61 6.01 -3.07
N THR A 252 -11.58 5.11 -2.10
CA THR A 252 -10.75 5.22 -0.90
C THR A 252 -9.56 4.26 -1.01
N ASP A 253 -8.57 4.41 -0.14
CA ASP A 253 -7.29 3.67 -0.18
C ASP A 253 -7.34 2.49 0.79
N PRO A 254 -7.38 1.23 0.30
CA PRO A 254 -7.51 0.05 1.15
C PRO A 254 -6.30 -0.27 2.05
N GLY A 255 -5.23 0.50 1.93
CA GLY A 255 -4.07 0.42 2.81
C GLY A 255 -4.04 1.46 3.93
N ASP A 256 -4.98 2.40 3.96
CA ASP A 256 -5.02 3.52 4.91
C ASP A 256 -6.35 3.54 5.69
N PRO A 257 -6.35 3.20 6.99
CA PRO A 257 -7.58 3.12 7.77
C PRO A 257 -8.32 4.45 7.89
N CYS A 258 -7.65 5.58 7.66
CA CYS A 258 -8.27 6.91 7.66
C CYS A 258 -8.81 7.33 6.29
N SER A 259 -8.46 6.61 5.23
CA SER A 259 -9.02 6.77 3.90
C SER A 259 -10.32 5.98 3.82
N ASN A 260 -11.40 6.56 4.32
CA ASN A 260 -12.71 5.92 4.30
C ASN A 260 -13.85 6.93 4.04
N THR A 261 -15.08 6.42 3.93
CA THR A 261 -16.27 7.27 3.68
C THR A 261 -17.12 7.51 4.93
N TYR A 262 -16.60 7.15 6.11
CA TYR A 262 -17.32 7.31 7.35
C TYR A 262 -17.44 8.78 7.74
N THR A 263 -18.61 9.14 8.27
CA THR A 263 -18.77 10.35 9.06
C THR A 263 -18.15 10.15 10.45
N SER A 264 -17.82 11.25 11.13
CA SER A 264 -17.38 11.26 12.53
C SER A 264 -18.19 10.33 13.46
N ALA A 265 -19.52 10.40 13.38
CA ALA A 265 -20.40 9.54 14.18
C ALA A 265 -20.27 8.04 13.83
N GLN A 266 -20.00 7.71 12.55
CA GLN A 266 -19.75 6.33 12.12
C GLN A 266 -18.39 5.83 12.59
N ILE A 267 -17.34 6.66 12.49
CA ILE A 267 -16.01 6.36 13.05
C ILE A 267 -16.17 6.07 14.55
N CYS A 268 -16.81 6.96 15.31
CA CYS A 268 -17.04 6.74 16.74
C CYS A 268 -17.84 5.48 17.05
N THR A 269 -18.87 5.18 16.26
CA THR A 269 -19.63 3.94 16.42
C THR A 269 -18.76 2.70 16.21
N TYR A 270 -17.90 2.71 15.18
CA TYR A 270 -17.01 1.60 14.85
C TYR A 270 -15.89 1.42 15.87
N VAL A 271 -15.13 2.47 16.18
CA VAL A 271 -13.94 2.38 17.05
C VAL A 271 -14.32 2.05 18.49
N LEU A 272 -15.46 2.52 18.99
CA LEU A 272 -15.95 2.14 20.32
C LEU A 272 -16.35 0.66 20.41
N ALA A 273 -16.76 0.05 19.29
CA ALA A 273 -17.04 -1.39 19.20
C ALA A 273 -15.75 -2.21 18.97
N ASN A 274 -14.76 -1.62 18.29
CA ASN A 274 -13.49 -2.26 17.91
C ASN A 274 -12.29 -1.44 18.40
N PRO A 275 -12.05 -1.34 19.72
CA PRO A 275 -11.12 -0.38 20.31
C PRO A 275 -9.63 -0.63 20.02
N THR A 276 -9.31 -1.76 19.39
CA THR A 276 -7.93 -2.13 19.00
C THR A 276 -7.77 -2.23 17.48
N SER A 277 -8.78 -1.83 16.71
CA SER A 277 -8.65 -1.76 15.24
C SER A 277 -7.63 -0.68 14.85
N PRO A 278 -6.97 -0.79 13.68
CA PRO A 278 -6.08 0.26 13.20
C PRO A 278 -6.79 1.61 13.08
N LEU A 279 -8.03 1.67 12.57
CA LEU A 279 -8.83 2.89 12.57
C LEU A 279 -9.06 3.45 13.98
N ALA A 280 -9.21 2.62 15.02
CA ALA A 280 -9.34 3.12 16.39
C ALA A 280 -8.05 3.77 16.91
N LEU A 281 -6.89 3.27 16.50
CA LEU A 281 -5.59 3.73 16.96
C LEU A 281 -5.02 4.86 16.10
N ALA A 282 -5.54 5.04 14.89
CA ALA A 282 -5.18 6.12 13.97
C ALA A 282 -5.69 7.48 14.46
N ASP A 283 -5.12 8.53 13.87
CA ASP A 283 -5.41 9.95 14.07
C ASP A 283 -5.73 10.52 12.68
N CYS A 284 -7.02 10.54 12.32
CA CYS A 284 -7.42 10.78 10.93
C CYS A 284 -7.40 12.26 10.52
N ASP A 285 -7.47 13.17 11.48
CA ASP A 285 -7.37 14.62 11.21
C ASP A 285 -5.97 15.19 11.45
N ASN A 286 -5.05 14.38 11.99
CA ASN A 286 -3.67 14.73 12.34
C ASN A 286 -3.57 15.76 13.48
N GLY A 287 -4.57 15.87 14.34
CA GLY A 287 -4.55 16.74 15.52
C GLY A 287 -3.72 16.17 16.69
N GLY A 288 -3.33 14.90 16.61
CA GLY A 288 -2.46 14.21 17.56
C GLY A 288 -3.21 13.43 18.64
N ILE A 289 -4.54 13.40 18.60
CA ILE A 289 -5.36 12.47 19.37
C ILE A 289 -5.82 11.33 18.46
N SER A 290 -5.85 10.11 18.96
CA SER A 290 -6.40 9.01 18.18
C SER A 290 -7.93 9.01 18.23
N ASN A 291 -8.55 8.51 17.16
CA ASN A 291 -9.99 8.47 16.96
C ASN A 291 -10.72 7.84 18.17
N ILE A 292 -10.19 6.74 18.74
CA ILE A 292 -10.82 6.10 19.91
C ILE A 292 -10.86 7.02 21.12
N ILE A 293 -9.84 7.86 21.31
CA ILE A 293 -9.78 8.75 22.45
C ILE A 293 -10.71 9.93 22.25
N GLU A 294 -10.72 10.55 21.07
CA GLU A 294 -11.66 11.62 20.75
C GLU A 294 -13.10 11.17 20.97
N CYS A 295 -13.48 10.01 20.44
CA CYS A 295 -14.82 9.46 20.62
C CYS A 295 -15.17 9.13 22.09
N GLN A 296 -14.18 8.82 22.93
CA GLN A 296 -14.39 8.64 24.38
C GLN A 296 -14.53 9.96 25.13
N THR A 297 -13.88 11.02 24.65
CA THR A 297 -13.90 12.36 25.26
C THR A 297 -14.93 13.30 24.64
N GLY A 298 -15.60 12.87 23.56
CA GLY A 298 -16.61 13.65 22.84
C GLY A 298 -16.05 14.63 21.79
N GLY A 299 -14.80 14.42 21.35
CA GLY A 299 -14.20 15.11 20.19
C GLY A 299 -14.70 14.54 18.85
N ASP A 300 -14.26 15.14 17.75
CA ASP A 300 -14.62 14.76 16.38
C ASP A 300 -13.37 14.27 15.62
N PRO A 301 -13.26 12.94 15.33
CA PRO A 301 -12.11 12.31 14.62
C PRO A 301 -11.68 12.88 13.27
N LEU A 302 -12.42 13.86 12.75
CA LEU A 302 -12.19 14.51 11.47
C LEU A 302 -11.94 16.03 11.64
N ASN A 303 -11.70 16.50 12.86
CA ASN A 303 -11.53 17.91 13.21
C ASN A 303 -10.41 18.14 14.24
N ALA A 304 -9.19 18.29 13.72
CA ALA A 304 -7.99 18.55 14.51
C ALA A 304 -8.06 19.82 15.38
N GLY A 305 -9.04 20.70 15.15
CA GLY A 305 -9.27 21.90 15.96
C GLY A 305 -9.89 21.63 17.33
N ASP A 306 -10.49 20.46 17.58
CA ASP A 306 -11.07 20.11 18.89
C ASP A 306 -10.20 19.16 19.75
N ASP A 307 -9.04 18.80 19.24
CA ASP A 307 -8.01 18.02 19.94
C ASP A 307 -7.35 18.75 21.11
N CYS A 308 -7.52 20.08 21.16
CA CYS A 308 -7.15 20.91 22.29
C CYS A 308 -8.28 20.92 23.32
N PRO A 309 -8.18 20.17 24.43
CA PRO A 309 -9.24 20.10 25.42
C PRO A 309 -9.36 21.44 26.15
N THR A 310 -10.54 22.03 26.13
CA THR A 310 -10.84 23.30 26.81
C THR A 310 -11.26 23.04 28.27
N GLY A 311 -10.32 23.00 29.22
CA GLY A 311 -10.67 22.97 30.65
C GLY A 311 -9.52 22.70 31.64
N ALA A 312 -9.62 23.28 32.84
CA ALA A 312 -8.62 23.26 33.93
C ALA A 312 -8.30 21.89 34.58
N GLY A 313 -8.65 20.78 33.92
CA GLY A 313 -8.20 19.42 34.26
C GLY A 313 -7.45 18.73 33.11
N ALA A 314 -7.20 19.45 32.01
CA ALA A 314 -6.60 18.92 30.80
C ALA A 314 -5.07 19.03 30.78
N ALA A 315 -4.47 19.90 31.58
CA ALA A 315 -3.01 20.08 31.78
C ALA A 315 -2.25 18.74 31.86
N ASP A 316 -2.62 17.95 32.87
CA ASP A 316 -2.01 16.65 33.18
C ASP A 316 -2.25 15.65 32.04
N THR A 317 -3.33 15.79 31.27
CA THR A 317 -3.66 14.89 30.16
C THR A 317 -2.91 15.24 28.88
N ILE A 318 -2.72 16.52 28.55
CA ILE A 318 -1.95 16.95 27.36
C ILE A 318 -0.48 16.61 27.58
N CYS A 319 0.10 16.99 28.72
CA CYS A 319 1.49 16.68 29.01
C CYS A 319 1.75 15.17 29.15
N ALA A 320 0.80 14.40 29.71
CA ALA A 320 0.91 12.94 29.71
C ALA A 320 0.87 12.33 28.31
N ARG A 321 0.03 12.85 27.40
CA ARG A 321 -0.04 12.39 26.00
C ARG A 321 1.22 12.75 25.22
N ILE A 322 1.73 13.98 25.38
CA ILE A 322 2.99 14.42 24.77
C ILE A 322 4.16 13.56 25.28
N ALA A 323 4.16 13.13 26.54
CA ALA A 323 5.19 12.22 27.05
C ALA A 323 5.21 10.85 26.32
N LEU A 324 4.07 10.40 25.78
CA LEU A 324 3.97 9.18 24.97
C LEU A 324 4.33 9.42 23.50
N ASN A 325 4.00 10.60 22.96
CA ASN A 325 4.33 10.99 21.59
C ASN A 325 4.83 12.46 21.52
N PRO A 326 6.12 12.70 21.84
CA PRO A 326 6.66 14.06 21.99
C PRO A 326 6.84 14.82 20.67
N THR A 327 6.63 14.14 19.54
CA THR A 327 6.73 14.72 18.20
C THR A 327 5.40 14.69 17.43
N GLY A 328 4.30 14.32 18.10
CA GLY A 328 2.96 14.27 17.47
C GLY A 328 2.35 15.65 17.21
N GLY A 329 1.23 15.69 16.47
CA GLY A 329 0.50 16.93 16.13
C GLY A 329 0.14 17.76 17.37
N LEU A 330 -0.36 17.11 18.42
CA LEU A 330 -0.68 17.75 19.69
C LEU A 330 0.54 18.40 20.34
N ALA A 331 1.74 17.83 20.22
CA ALA A 331 2.96 18.38 20.81
C ALA A 331 3.40 19.69 20.13
N MET A 332 3.12 19.81 18.83
CA MET A 332 3.45 20.99 18.01
C MET A 332 2.35 22.06 17.99
N SER A 333 1.14 21.71 18.45
CA SER A 333 0.02 22.63 18.56
C SER A 333 0.22 23.62 19.72
N ASP A 334 -0.49 24.74 19.64
CA ASP A 334 -0.55 25.83 20.62
C ASP A 334 -2.02 25.95 21.03
N CYS A 335 -2.41 25.20 22.08
CA CYS A 335 -3.82 24.99 22.40
C CYS A 335 -4.51 26.21 22.98
N ASP A 336 -3.77 27.06 23.68
CA ASP A 336 -4.28 28.28 24.30
C ASP A 336 -3.98 29.55 23.48
N GLY A 337 -3.19 29.44 22.41
CA GLY A 337 -2.87 30.56 21.53
C GLY A 337 -1.93 31.58 22.16
N ASP A 338 -1.10 31.19 23.13
CA ASP A 338 -0.12 32.07 23.78
C ASP A 338 1.18 32.23 22.97
N GLY A 339 1.35 31.44 21.90
CA GLY A 339 2.53 31.44 21.04
C GLY A 339 3.62 30.44 21.43
N GLN A 340 3.39 29.62 22.45
CA GLN A 340 4.20 28.48 22.80
C GLN A 340 3.50 27.20 22.35
N THR A 341 4.30 26.18 22.00
CA THR A 341 3.71 24.87 21.72
C THR A 341 3.46 24.14 23.02
N ASN A 342 2.47 23.26 23.03
CA ASN A 342 2.15 22.41 24.18
C ASN A 342 3.40 21.65 24.68
N ALA A 343 4.30 21.20 23.79
CA ALA A 343 5.55 20.54 24.19
C ALA A 343 6.53 21.48 24.93
N THR A 344 6.58 22.75 24.53
CA THR A 344 7.40 23.79 25.19
C THR A 344 6.87 24.03 26.60
N GLU A 345 5.57 24.14 26.73
CA GLU A 345 4.89 24.36 27.99
C GLU A 345 5.05 23.20 28.97
N CYS A 346 4.83 21.97 28.50
CA CYS A 346 5.05 20.77 29.32
C CYS A 346 6.51 20.64 29.79
N THR A 347 7.48 21.06 28.97
CA THR A 347 8.90 21.09 29.37
C THR A 347 9.16 22.14 30.45
N ASN A 348 8.44 23.26 30.38
CA ASN A 348 8.54 24.38 31.32
C ASN A 348 7.65 24.21 32.56
N ASN A 349 6.86 23.12 32.64
CA ASN A 349 5.82 22.90 33.64
C ASN A 349 4.77 24.02 33.69
N THR A 350 4.40 24.54 32.53
CA THR A 350 3.23 25.41 32.37
C THR A 350 2.03 24.61 31.84
N ASP A 351 0.85 25.24 31.75
CA ASP A 351 -0.43 24.57 31.51
C ASP A 351 -0.94 24.86 30.09
N PRO A 352 -0.86 23.90 29.15
CA PRO A 352 -1.12 24.16 27.72
C PRO A 352 -2.50 24.73 27.30
N PRO A 353 -3.58 24.57 28.07
CA PRO A 353 -4.86 25.23 27.82
C PRO A 353 -5.02 26.61 28.47
N ASP A 354 -4.05 27.08 29.27
CA ASP A 354 -4.13 28.35 29.98
C ASP A 354 -3.07 29.34 29.46
N ALA A 355 -3.52 30.27 28.62
CA ALA A 355 -2.66 31.27 27.99
C ALA A 355 -1.83 32.10 28.98
N CYS A 356 -2.27 32.24 30.24
CA CYS A 356 -1.53 32.95 31.29
C CYS A 356 -0.53 32.08 32.04
N SER A 357 -0.62 30.77 31.89
CA SER A 357 0.36 29.80 32.36
C SER A 357 1.50 29.72 31.34
N ASN A 358 2.40 30.70 31.40
CA ASN A 358 3.56 30.76 30.51
C ASN A 358 4.83 31.19 31.26
N THR A 359 5.97 31.13 30.56
CA THR A 359 7.27 31.55 31.12
C THR A 359 7.71 32.95 30.69
N TYR A 360 6.81 33.70 30.04
CA TYR A 360 7.12 35.03 29.54
C TYR A 360 7.29 36.01 30.69
N THR A 361 8.29 36.88 30.56
CA THR A 361 8.35 38.13 31.33
C THR A 361 7.32 39.13 30.80
N SER A 362 6.94 40.10 31.62
CA SER A 362 6.09 41.23 31.23
C SER A 362 6.45 41.85 29.87
N ALA A 363 7.73 42.13 29.63
CA ALA A 363 8.20 42.68 28.36
C ALA A 363 8.00 41.72 27.17
N GLN A 364 8.11 40.40 27.39
CA GLN A 364 7.84 39.39 26.37
C GLN A 364 6.35 39.28 26.08
N ILE A 365 5.49 39.27 27.10
CA ILE A 365 4.03 39.33 26.94
C ILE A 365 3.68 40.56 26.10
N CYS A 366 4.16 41.75 26.49
CA CYS A 366 3.90 42.97 25.72
C CYS A 366 4.39 42.93 24.28
N THR A 367 5.57 42.36 24.04
CA THR A 367 6.08 42.19 22.67
C THR A 367 5.16 41.29 21.86
N TYR A 368 4.69 40.18 22.44
CA TYR A 368 3.83 39.20 21.76
C TYR A 368 2.44 39.76 21.50
N VAL A 369 1.74 40.30 22.52
CA VAL A 369 0.34 40.75 22.40
C VAL A 369 0.21 41.97 21.50
N ILE A 370 1.22 42.86 21.44
CA ILE A 370 1.23 43.98 20.49
C ILE A 370 1.32 43.48 19.04
N ALA A 371 2.07 42.39 18.80
CA ALA A 371 2.14 41.76 17.49
C ALA A 371 0.88 40.94 17.15
N ASN A 372 0.23 40.37 18.18
CA ASN A 372 -0.94 39.50 18.07
C ASN A 372 -2.11 40.02 18.92
N PRO A 373 -2.73 41.16 18.59
CA PRO A 373 -3.67 41.87 19.48
C PRO A 373 -5.00 41.16 19.72
N THR A 374 -5.27 40.06 19.02
CA THR A 374 -6.48 39.24 19.15
C THR A 374 -6.19 37.84 19.65
N SER A 375 -4.96 37.52 20.07
CA SER A 375 -4.66 36.22 20.66
C SER A 375 -5.36 36.07 22.02
N PRO A 376 -5.63 34.84 22.48
CA PRO A 376 -6.17 34.63 23.82
C PRO A 376 -5.29 35.26 24.91
N LEU A 377 -3.96 35.12 24.82
CA LEU A 377 -3.03 35.82 25.73
C LEU A 377 -3.20 37.34 25.69
N ALA A 378 -3.51 37.96 24.54
CA ALA A 378 -3.72 39.41 24.46
C ALA A 378 -4.99 39.86 25.20
N LEU A 379 -6.04 39.04 25.15
CA LEU A 379 -7.35 39.34 25.74
C LEU A 379 -7.47 38.90 27.21
N ALA A 380 -6.55 38.04 27.67
CA ALA A 380 -6.48 37.59 29.05
C ALA A 380 -6.00 38.69 30.01
N ASP A 381 -6.25 38.47 31.30
CA ASP A 381 -5.83 39.27 32.46
C ASP A 381 -5.01 38.33 33.35
N CYS A 382 -3.68 38.29 33.13
CA CYS A 382 -2.85 37.24 33.71
C CYS A 382 -2.52 37.45 35.19
N ASP A 383 -2.57 38.68 35.66
CA ASP A 383 -2.33 39.00 37.06
C ASP A 383 -3.61 39.12 37.89
N ASN A 384 -4.77 39.01 37.24
CA ASN A 384 -6.09 39.19 37.82
C ASN A 384 -6.29 40.59 38.41
N GLY A 385 -5.67 41.61 37.82
CA GLY A 385 -5.78 43.01 38.19
C GLY A 385 -7.07 43.65 37.68
N GLY A 386 -7.69 43.07 36.64
CA GLY A 386 -8.94 43.53 36.04
C GLY A 386 -8.79 44.29 34.73
N ILE A 387 -7.57 44.50 34.26
CA ILE A 387 -7.24 45.00 32.92
C ILE A 387 -6.61 43.86 32.10
N SER A 388 -6.92 43.79 30.81
CA SER A 388 -6.30 42.78 29.93
C SER A 388 -4.87 43.15 29.55
N ASN A 389 -4.03 42.15 29.32
CA ASN A 389 -2.62 42.29 28.95
C ASN A 389 -2.39 43.27 27.79
N ILE A 390 -3.21 43.22 26.72
CA ILE A 390 -3.05 44.13 25.57
C ILE A 390 -3.26 45.60 25.96
N VAL A 391 -4.19 45.87 26.87
CA VAL A 391 -4.52 47.23 27.32
C VAL A 391 -3.42 47.75 28.23
N GLU A 392 -2.89 46.94 29.14
CA GLU A 392 -1.75 47.32 29.97
C GLU A 392 -0.51 47.65 29.13
N CYS A 393 -0.16 46.75 28.21
CA CYS A 393 1.03 46.92 27.36
C CYS A 393 0.97 48.15 26.45
N GLN A 394 -0.23 48.52 25.97
CA GLN A 394 -0.40 49.74 25.17
C GLN A 394 -0.31 51.03 26.01
N ASN A 395 -0.54 50.93 27.32
CA ASN A 395 -0.63 52.07 28.23
C ASN A 395 0.46 52.10 29.31
N GLY A 396 1.45 51.21 29.22
CA GLY A 396 2.61 51.17 30.11
C GLY A 396 2.36 50.53 31.48
N GLY A 397 1.30 49.72 31.61
CA GLY A 397 1.11 48.78 32.72
C GLY A 397 1.98 47.53 32.58
N ASP A 398 2.02 46.71 33.62
CA ASP A 398 2.75 45.44 33.68
C ASP A 398 1.76 44.26 33.82
N PRO A 399 1.55 43.45 32.76
CA PRO A 399 0.60 42.32 32.73
C PRO A 399 0.73 41.24 33.82
N LEU A 400 1.75 41.34 34.66
CA LEU A 400 2.06 40.40 35.74
C LEU A 400 2.00 41.10 37.13
N ASN A 401 1.50 42.33 37.22
CA ASN A 401 1.46 43.13 38.43
C ASN A 401 0.11 43.87 38.61
N PRO A 402 -0.83 43.28 39.39
CA PRO A 402 -2.22 43.75 39.46
C PRO A 402 -2.36 45.07 40.23
N SER A 403 -1.25 45.58 40.78
CA SER A 403 -1.22 46.82 41.56
C SER A 403 -1.04 48.06 40.67
N ASP A 404 -0.67 47.90 39.40
CA ASP A 404 -0.50 49.03 38.48
C ASP A 404 -1.64 49.25 37.48
N ASP A 405 -2.65 48.38 37.49
CA ASP A 405 -3.92 48.55 36.78
C ASP A 405 -4.59 49.90 37.07
N CYS A 406 -4.57 50.33 38.34
CA CYS A 406 -5.08 51.66 38.70
C CYS A 406 -4.27 52.79 38.04
N ASN A 407 -2.98 52.61 37.78
CA ASN A 407 -2.19 53.61 37.04
C ASN A 407 -2.63 53.65 35.57
N VAL A 408 -2.98 52.49 34.99
CA VAL A 408 -3.54 52.41 33.63
C VAL A 408 -4.90 53.12 33.57
N ILE A 409 -5.77 52.95 34.57
CA ILE A 409 -7.03 53.71 34.68
C ILE A 409 -6.77 55.22 34.83
N ASN A 410 -5.90 55.60 35.76
CA ASN A 410 -5.58 57.00 36.06
C ASN A 410 -4.93 57.74 34.88
N SER A 411 -4.40 57.02 33.89
CA SER A 411 -3.94 57.61 32.62
C SER A 411 -5.08 58.20 31.78
N GLY A 412 -6.34 57.80 32.07
CA GLY A 412 -7.55 58.24 31.38
C GLY A 412 -7.71 57.65 29.99
N VAL A 413 -7.02 56.54 29.70
CA VAL A 413 -7.15 55.77 28.44
C VAL A 413 -8.23 54.68 28.54
N VAL A 414 -8.43 54.11 29.73
CA VAL A 414 -9.50 53.14 30.02
C VAL A 414 -10.59 53.84 30.84
N ASP A 415 -11.84 53.86 30.36
CA ASP A 415 -12.98 54.23 31.20
C ASP A 415 -13.39 53.00 32.01
N ILE A 416 -12.96 52.95 33.27
CA ILE A 416 -13.26 51.82 34.16
C ILE A 416 -14.78 51.64 34.39
N CYS A 417 -15.60 52.69 34.22
CA CYS A 417 -17.05 52.54 34.31
C CYS A 417 -17.62 51.74 33.12
N ASP A 418 -17.01 51.82 31.94
CA ASP A 418 -17.39 50.98 30.80
C ASP A 418 -17.02 49.52 31.08
N THR A 419 -15.82 49.27 31.63
CA THR A 419 -15.39 47.94 32.05
C THR A 419 -16.33 47.36 33.12
N LEU A 420 -16.68 48.13 34.15
CA LEU A 420 -17.58 47.70 35.23
C LEU A 420 -19.05 47.55 34.78
N ALA A 421 -19.47 48.25 33.72
CA ALA A 421 -20.78 48.04 33.12
C ALA A 421 -20.89 46.66 32.44
N VAL A 422 -19.78 46.16 31.88
CA VAL A 422 -19.70 44.84 31.24
C VAL A 422 -19.37 43.74 32.25
N ASN A 423 -18.45 43.99 33.19
CA ASN A 423 -18.05 43.08 34.25
C ASN A 423 -18.12 43.74 35.64
N PRO A 424 -19.30 43.74 36.29
CA PRO A 424 -19.48 44.31 37.62
C PRO A 424 -18.68 43.59 38.73
N LEU A 425 -18.15 42.39 38.44
CA LEU A 425 -17.35 41.59 39.38
C LEU A 425 -15.84 41.76 39.17
N SER A 426 -15.41 42.70 38.32
CA SER A 426 -14.00 43.03 38.14
C SER A 426 -13.32 43.30 39.49
N PRO A 427 -12.07 42.83 39.70
CA PRO A 427 -11.27 43.16 40.88
C PRO A 427 -11.21 44.67 41.18
N LEU A 428 -11.26 45.50 40.14
CA LEU A 428 -11.20 46.96 40.23
C LEU A 428 -12.48 47.59 40.78
N ALA A 429 -13.60 46.87 40.88
CA ALA A 429 -14.87 47.44 41.35
C ALA A 429 -14.78 48.02 42.76
N ASN A 430 -14.04 47.35 43.65
CA ASN A 430 -13.89 47.72 45.05
C ASN A 430 -12.57 48.42 45.38
N VAL A 431 -11.77 48.74 44.35
CA VAL A 431 -10.53 49.50 44.48
C VAL A 431 -10.86 50.99 44.38
N ASP A 432 -10.10 51.81 45.11
CA ASP A 432 -10.10 53.27 45.05
C ASP A 432 -8.85 53.68 44.27
N CYS A 433 -8.98 53.80 42.94
CA CYS A 433 -7.81 53.96 42.08
C CYS A 433 -7.21 55.36 42.12
N ASP A 434 -8.02 56.40 42.35
CA ASP A 434 -7.56 57.78 42.41
C ASP A 434 -7.18 58.24 43.83
N GLY A 435 -7.60 57.49 44.86
CA GLY A 435 -7.30 57.72 46.26
C GLY A 435 -8.20 58.76 46.94
N ASP A 436 -9.38 59.05 46.38
CA ASP A 436 -10.33 60.04 46.94
C ASP A 436 -11.15 59.52 48.13
N GLY A 437 -11.07 58.21 48.40
CA GLY A 437 -11.78 57.50 49.47
C GLY A 437 -13.08 56.83 49.03
N GLN A 438 -13.41 56.82 47.73
CA GLN A 438 -14.54 56.10 47.16
C GLN A 438 -14.04 54.95 46.27
N THR A 439 -14.82 53.87 46.17
CA THR A 439 -14.46 52.79 45.25
C THR A 439 -14.89 53.12 43.83
N ASN A 440 -14.21 52.58 42.84
CA ASN A 440 -14.54 52.78 41.43
C ASN A 440 -16.02 52.49 41.13
N ALA A 441 -16.59 51.42 41.69
CA ALA A 441 -18.01 51.11 41.52
C ALA A 441 -18.94 52.16 42.16
N THR A 442 -18.57 52.71 43.31
CA THR A 442 -19.32 53.78 43.98
C THR A 442 -19.32 55.04 43.13
N GLU A 443 -18.16 55.38 42.58
CA GLU A 443 -17.98 56.53 41.72
C GLU A 443 -18.72 56.42 40.40
N CYS A 444 -18.65 55.26 39.74
CA CYS A 444 -19.45 55.00 38.54
C CYS A 444 -20.95 55.11 38.80
N ALA A 445 -21.44 54.63 39.95
CA ALA A 445 -22.85 54.75 40.34
C ALA A 445 -23.26 56.21 40.63
N ASN A 446 -22.34 57.01 41.16
CA ASN A 446 -22.54 58.43 41.46
C ASN A 446 -22.19 59.36 40.28
N ASN A 447 -21.77 58.80 39.14
CA ASN A 447 -21.36 59.51 37.94
C ASN A 447 -20.17 60.48 38.20
N THR A 448 -19.28 60.12 39.11
CA THR A 448 -17.94 60.71 39.28
C THR A 448 -16.91 59.93 38.43
N ASP A 449 -15.68 60.44 38.33
CA ASP A 449 -14.63 59.89 37.45
C ASP A 449 -13.62 59.08 38.28
N PRO A 450 -13.62 57.74 38.21
CA PRO A 450 -12.77 56.93 39.08
C PRO A 450 -11.26 56.95 38.76
N GLY A 451 -10.87 57.62 37.67
CA GLY A 451 -9.47 57.81 37.29
C GLY A 451 -8.89 59.18 37.65
N CYS A 452 -9.68 60.07 38.27
CA CYS A 452 -9.21 61.39 38.69
C CYS A 452 -9.84 61.81 40.01
N LEU A 453 -9.03 62.45 40.86
CA LEU A 453 -9.41 63.25 42.05
C LEU A 453 -10.43 64.40 41.80
N CYS A 454 -11.08 64.39 40.63
CA CYS A 454 -12.03 65.32 40.10
C CYS A 454 -13.46 64.86 40.42
N TYR A 455 -14.20 65.59 41.27
CA TYR A 455 -15.60 65.31 41.66
C TYR A 455 -16.68 65.33 40.55
N SER A 456 -16.32 65.31 39.26
CA SER A 456 -17.29 65.19 38.17
C SER A 456 -16.67 64.64 36.88
N LYS A 457 -17.41 63.75 36.19
CA LYS A 457 -17.20 63.43 34.76
C LYS A 457 -17.39 64.71 33.93
N SER A 458 -16.39 65.57 33.89
CA SER A 458 -16.43 66.77 33.06
C SER A 458 -16.21 66.34 31.62
N ASN A 459 -17.21 66.58 30.76
CA ASN A 459 -17.14 66.42 29.31
C ASN A 459 -15.73 66.75 28.79
N LYS A 460 -14.96 65.73 28.42
CA LYS A 460 -13.62 65.89 27.83
C LYS A 460 -13.78 66.68 26.52
N PRO A 461 -13.12 67.83 26.32
CA PRO A 461 -13.13 68.48 25.03
C PRO A 461 -12.23 67.73 24.06
N ILE A 462 -12.76 67.47 22.86
CA ILE A 462 -11.98 67.12 21.66
C ILE A 462 -10.99 68.26 21.41
N GLY A 463 -9.68 67.98 21.36
CA GLY A 463 -8.64 69.02 21.26
C GLY A 463 -7.28 68.55 20.72
N ILE A 464 -7.23 68.27 19.42
CA ILE A 464 -6.15 68.51 18.43
C ILE A 464 -4.77 69.02 18.95
N GLY A 465 -3.69 68.30 18.60
CA GLY A 465 -2.53 68.92 17.91
C GLY A 465 -1.12 68.78 18.53
N GLY A 466 -0.24 68.07 17.81
CA GLY A 466 1.21 68.11 18.04
C GLY A 466 2.03 67.42 16.93
N LEU A 467 2.22 68.10 15.79
CA LEU A 467 3.24 67.78 14.79
C LEU A 467 4.65 67.78 15.41
N ARG A 468 5.38 66.66 15.28
CA ARG A 468 6.76 66.58 14.78
C ARG A 468 7.20 65.14 14.57
#